data_AF-A0A3P8VJR6-F1
#
_entry.id   AF-A0A3P8VJR6-F1
#
_cell.length_a   1.000
_cell.length_b   1.000
_cell.length_c   1.000
_cell.angle_alpha   90.00
_cell.angle_beta   90.00
_cell.angle_gamma   90.00
#
_symmetry.space_group_name_H-M   'P 1'
#
loop_
_entity.id
_entity.type
_entity.pdbx_description
1 polymer ?
#
loop_
_entity_poly.entity_id
_entity_poly.type
_entity_poly.pdbx_seq_one_letter_code
_entity_poly.pdbx_strand_id
1 'polypeptide(L)'
;MEIENMVANSALIKAREGGGSRGRSWKWKEMLRFPHISQCADLAMNIERDYHSLCVKQPIGKKLFQLFCRSRPDLQNYISLLDALVISFWIVLKKHGEYAGLGFDHFQRKRHLVSCIQSLELDPCADVFNDYLHKHLSGEPFIQYQDSMFFDRFLQWKKLERQPISKQLFRQYRLLGKGGFGEVWACQVRATGMMYACKKLEKTHVKKRRGEAMALNEKEILEGLNSRFVVNLAYAYETKHFLCMVLTMMSGGDLRFHIYNVGEPGLHRDRVCFYAAEVCCGLIHLHQKSILYRDLKPENILLDDNGNIRISDLGLAVRLTEGKPVRGRVGTLGYMAPEVIGHEHYGMSADWWGLGCLIYEMTAGQPPFRSRGEHPKALEMEHRIQKQQEEYNHKFSPEVKDLCSLLLTKDPKQRLGCQGLKGREVQSHSFFENIDFRMLEAGLVKPPFKPDPRLVYCSDVHDIEEFSSVKGVTLDQKDNNFYSKFNTGSIPITWQNEMIETGCFRELNIFGPAGTRTPDLDWSQIPEVPKRSLLDRIFRRHVRNSTKKASHPQSPQSTMILCARHVMLEPWSSPSLLSLSDGHQRFSAEALKCH
;
A
#
# COMPACT_ATOMS: atom_id res chain seq x y z
N MET A 1 6.42 12.69 35.98
CA MET A 1 6.09 12.88 34.56
C MET A 1 6.94 14.04 34.06
N GLU A 2 8.06 13.72 33.42
CA GLU A 2 9.08 14.69 33.03
C GLU A 2 8.61 15.58 31.86
N ILE A 3 9.03 16.85 31.88
CA ILE A 3 8.58 17.91 30.96
C ILE A 3 8.70 17.49 29.49
N GLU A 4 9.74 16.72 29.14
CA GLU A 4 10.00 16.28 27.77
C GLU A 4 8.89 15.38 27.20
N ASN A 5 8.38 14.43 27.99
CA ASN A 5 7.29 13.56 27.55
C ASN A 5 6.00 14.35 27.35
N MET A 6 5.70 15.30 28.24
CA MET A 6 4.53 16.18 28.13
C MET A 6 4.62 17.08 26.88
N VAL A 7 5.79 17.64 26.60
CA VAL A 7 6.04 18.46 25.40
C VAL A 7 5.90 17.61 24.13
N ALA A 8 6.50 16.42 24.10
CA ALA A 8 6.42 15.52 22.95
C ALA A 8 4.98 15.04 22.68
N ASN A 9 4.24 14.68 23.74
CA ASN A 9 2.82 14.31 23.65
C ASN A 9 1.97 15.47 23.12
N SER A 10 2.11 16.66 23.73
CA SER A 10 1.34 17.84 23.33
C SER A 10 1.61 18.24 21.88
N ALA A 11 2.87 18.17 21.43
CA ALA A 11 3.24 18.44 20.05
C ALA A 11 2.61 17.43 19.08
N LEU A 12 2.61 16.14 19.41
CA LEU A 12 2.01 15.10 18.59
C LEU A 12 0.47 15.24 18.52
N ILE A 13 -0.19 15.47 19.65
CA ILE A 13 -1.65 15.65 19.72
C ILE A 13 -2.07 16.84 18.85
N LYS A 14 -1.38 17.99 19.00
CA LYS A 14 -1.65 19.18 18.19
C LYS A 14 -1.41 18.94 16.69
N ALA A 15 -0.41 18.14 16.34
CA ALA A 15 -0.16 17.77 14.94
C ALA A 15 -1.26 16.86 14.36
N ARG A 16 -1.82 15.94 15.17
CA ARG A 16 -2.95 15.07 14.81
C ARG A 16 -4.25 15.84 14.63
N GLU A 17 -4.55 16.78 15.52
CA GLU A 17 -5.72 17.67 15.40
C GLU A 17 -5.69 18.52 14.10
N GLY A 18 -4.48 18.83 13.62
CA GLY A 18 -4.24 19.52 12.36
C GLY A 18 -4.24 18.64 11.11
N GLY A 19 -4.52 17.34 11.23
CA GLY A 19 -4.45 16.36 10.14
C GLY A 19 -5.13 16.83 8.85
N GLY A 20 -4.40 16.76 7.72
CA GLY A 20 -4.83 17.30 6.44
C GLY A 20 -4.34 18.74 6.21
N SER A 21 -5.08 19.52 5.39
CA SER A 21 -4.68 20.84 4.87
C SER A 21 -4.19 21.86 5.90
N ARG A 22 -4.48 21.69 7.20
CA ARG A 22 -4.08 22.58 8.30
C ARG A 22 -2.64 22.38 8.79
N GLY A 23 -2.00 21.24 8.46
CA GLY A 23 -0.60 20.95 8.82
C GLY A 23 0.46 21.45 7.83
N ARG A 24 0.02 21.98 6.68
CA ARG A 24 0.91 22.34 5.55
C ARG A 24 1.88 23.48 5.91
N SER A 25 3.07 23.40 5.35
CA SER A 25 4.03 24.52 5.31
C SER A 25 3.41 25.70 4.58
N TRP A 26 3.65 26.94 5.04
CA TRP A 26 3.20 28.15 4.33
C TRP A 26 3.74 28.24 2.89
N LYS A 27 4.87 27.57 2.60
CA LYS A 27 5.48 27.44 1.25
C LYS A 27 5.02 26.21 0.46
N TRP A 28 3.98 25.47 0.87
CA TRP A 28 3.68 24.16 0.27
C TRP A 28 3.44 24.20 -1.25
N LYS A 29 2.81 25.26 -1.77
CA LYS A 29 2.62 25.44 -3.22
C LYS A 29 3.92 25.66 -3.99
N GLU A 30 4.93 26.24 -3.34
CA GLU A 30 6.29 26.35 -3.91
C GLU A 30 6.99 24.99 -3.89
N MET A 31 6.82 24.22 -2.81
CA MET A 31 7.39 22.88 -2.67
C MET A 31 6.79 21.87 -3.68
N LEU A 32 5.53 22.03 -4.06
CA LEU A 32 4.80 21.19 -5.03
C LEU A 32 4.51 21.93 -6.34
N ARG A 33 5.33 22.91 -6.71
CA ARG A 33 5.14 23.66 -7.95
C ARG A 33 5.36 22.75 -9.14
N PHE A 34 4.40 22.70 -10.07
CA PHE A 34 4.57 21.93 -11.29
C PHE A 34 5.76 22.43 -12.10
N PRO A 35 6.58 21.52 -12.65
CA PRO A 35 7.53 21.88 -13.68
C PRO A 35 6.77 22.24 -14.96
N HIS A 36 7.38 23.06 -15.81
CA HIS A 36 6.87 23.28 -17.15
C HIS A 36 6.86 21.95 -17.92
N ILE A 37 5.85 21.71 -18.77
CA ILE A 37 5.64 20.44 -19.45
C ILE A 37 6.84 19.95 -20.27
N SER A 38 7.64 20.88 -20.83
CA SER A 38 8.88 20.55 -21.53
C SER A 38 9.91 19.81 -20.65
N GLN A 39 9.89 20.00 -19.33
CA GLN A 39 10.76 19.30 -18.37
C GLN A 39 10.29 17.86 -18.07
N CYS A 40 9.12 17.48 -18.59
CA CYS A 40 8.57 16.13 -18.54
C CYS A 40 8.81 15.34 -19.83
N ALA A 41 9.49 15.88 -20.84
CA ALA A 41 9.71 15.22 -22.13
C ALA A 41 10.36 13.83 -21.98
N ASP A 42 11.45 13.72 -21.22
CA ASP A 42 12.12 12.43 -20.97
C ASP A 42 11.20 11.43 -20.27
N LEU A 43 10.35 11.91 -19.36
CA LEU A 43 9.38 11.07 -18.67
C LEU A 43 8.30 10.58 -19.63
N ALA A 44 7.83 11.45 -20.52
CA ALA A 44 6.84 11.11 -21.54
C ALA A 44 7.35 10.01 -22.48
N MET A 45 8.63 10.03 -22.86
CA MET A 45 9.24 9.04 -23.74
C MET A 45 9.41 7.66 -23.07
N ASN A 46 9.68 7.63 -21.76
CA ASN A 46 10.10 6.41 -21.07
C ASN A 46 9.03 5.79 -20.15
N ILE A 47 7.87 6.44 -19.99
CA ILE A 47 6.80 5.89 -19.16
C ILE A 47 6.07 4.76 -19.89
N GLU A 48 5.93 3.61 -19.23
CA GLU A 48 5.16 2.47 -19.72
C GLU A 48 3.69 2.84 -19.92
N ARG A 49 3.13 2.50 -21.09
CA ARG A 49 1.77 2.87 -21.51
C ARG A 49 0.78 1.74 -21.23
N ASP A 50 0.74 1.28 -19.98
CA ASP A 50 -0.22 0.27 -19.52
C ASP A 50 -1.48 0.94 -18.92
N TYR A 51 -2.64 0.68 -19.52
CA TYR A 51 -3.92 1.24 -19.08
C TYR A 51 -4.24 0.89 -17.62
N HIS A 52 -4.05 -0.37 -17.21
CA HIS A 52 -4.39 -0.79 -15.85
C HIS A 52 -3.50 -0.12 -14.80
N SER A 53 -2.21 0.05 -15.10
CA SER A 53 -1.28 0.79 -14.26
C SER A 53 -1.65 2.26 -14.17
N LEU A 54 -1.81 2.94 -15.30
CA LEU A 54 -1.95 4.40 -15.33
C LEU A 54 -3.36 4.89 -14.96
N CYS A 55 -4.41 4.20 -15.43
CA CYS A 55 -5.79 4.68 -15.36
C CYS A 55 -6.65 3.93 -14.33
N VAL A 56 -6.18 2.81 -13.79
CA VAL A 56 -6.94 2.00 -12.81
C VAL A 56 -6.25 1.96 -11.45
N LYS A 57 -4.98 1.54 -11.40
CA LYS A 57 -4.23 1.33 -10.14
C LYS A 57 -3.72 2.64 -9.54
N GLN A 58 -3.24 3.57 -10.36
CA GLN A 58 -2.68 4.84 -9.90
C GLN A 58 -3.78 5.87 -9.60
N PRO A 59 -3.94 6.32 -8.35
CA PRO A 59 -5.07 7.17 -7.94
C PRO A 59 -5.19 8.50 -8.72
N ILE A 60 -4.09 9.21 -8.94
CA ILE A 60 -4.09 10.48 -9.69
C ILE A 60 -4.35 10.21 -11.18
N GLY A 61 -3.72 9.18 -11.75
CA GLY A 61 -3.93 8.81 -13.15
C GLY A 61 -5.38 8.39 -13.43
N LYS A 62 -6.00 7.61 -12.52
CA LYS A 62 -7.44 7.30 -12.55
C LYS A 62 -8.30 8.56 -12.53
N LYS A 63 -8.02 9.51 -11.62
CA LYS A 63 -8.78 10.77 -11.54
C LYS A 63 -8.63 11.62 -12.81
N LEU A 64 -7.44 11.73 -13.37
CA LEU A 64 -7.19 12.50 -14.59
C LEU A 64 -7.83 11.85 -15.82
N PHE A 65 -7.79 10.52 -15.92
CA PHE A 65 -8.50 9.78 -16.96
C PHE A 65 -10.02 9.97 -16.86
N GLN A 66 -10.59 9.90 -15.64
CA GLN A 66 -12.00 10.19 -15.42
C GLN A 66 -12.37 11.64 -15.79
N LEU A 67 -11.51 12.62 -15.52
CA LEU A 67 -11.73 14.01 -15.93
C LEU A 67 -11.76 14.13 -17.47
N PHE A 68 -10.81 13.48 -18.17
CA PHE A 68 -10.79 13.41 -19.62
C PHE A 68 -12.07 12.79 -20.20
N CYS A 69 -12.51 11.65 -19.65
CA CYS A 69 -13.73 11.00 -20.11
C CYS A 69 -14.99 11.85 -19.82
N ARG A 70 -15.02 12.59 -18.69
CA ARG A 70 -16.14 13.49 -18.36
C ARG A 70 -16.17 14.75 -19.23
N SER A 71 -15.03 15.20 -19.77
CA SER A 71 -15.00 16.31 -20.73
C SER A 71 -15.50 15.91 -22.13
N ARG A 72 -15.89 14.65 -22.32
CA ARG A 72 -16.24 14.07 -23.61
C ARG A 72 -17.63 13.44 -23.60
N PRO A 73 -18.60 13.99 -24.36
CA PRO A 73 -19.97 13.47 -24.37
C PRO A 73 -20.06 11.98 -24.77
N ASP A 74 -19.16 11.50 -25.62
CA ASP A 74 -19.11 10.11 -26.06
C ASP A 74 -18.64 9.12 -24.96
N LEU A 75 -17.85 9.59 -23.99
CA LEU A 75 -17.25 8.79 -22.91
C LEU A 75 -17.92 8.98 -21.54
N GLN A 76 -18.65 10.08 -21.34
CA GLN A 76 -19.25 10.46 -20.06
C GLN A 76 -20.16 9.36 -19.47
N ASN A 77 -20.92 8.67 -20.32
CA ASN A 77 -21.83 7.60 -19.88
C ASN A 77 -21.08 6.38 -19.32
N TYR A 78 -19.89 6.06 -19.83
CA TYR A 78 -19.09 4.94 -19.33
C TYR A 78 -18.55 5.20 -17.93
N ILE A 79 -18.09 6.42 -17.66
CA ILE A 79 -17.66 6.81 -16.32
C ILE A 79 -18.84 6.88 -15.35
N SER A 80 -19.98 7.40 -15.81
CA SER A 80 -21.20 7.44 -14.99
C SER A 80 -21.66 6.03 -14.63
N LEU A 81 -21.53 5.07 -15.56
CA LEU A 81 -21.82 3.66 -15.29
C LEU A 81 -20.80 3.03 -14.35
N LEU A 82 -19.50 3.30 -14.50
CA LEU A 82 -18.48 2.82 -13.55
C LEU A 82 -18.73 3.37 -12.14
N ASP A 83 -19.01 4.67 -12.03
CA ASP A 83 -19.37 5.30 -10.76
C ASP A 83 -20.66 4.68 -10.20
N ALA A 84 -21.66 4.41 -11.05
CA ALA A 84 -22.90 3.76 -10.67
C ALA A 84 -22.72 2.28 -10.30
N LEU A 85 -21.80 1.52 -10.91
CA LEU A 85 -21.50 0.13 -10.52
C LEU A 85 -20.82 0.09 -9.16
N VAL A 86 -19.90 1.04 -8.91
CA VAL A 86 -19.36 1.25 -7.57
C VAL A 86 -20.51 1.61 -6.63
N ILE A 87 -21.31 2.63 -6.90
CA ILE A 87 -22.40 3.05 -5.99
C ILE A 87 -23.48 1.96 -5.83
N SER A 88 -23.82 1.20 -6.88
CA SER A 88 -24.83 0.14 -6.84
C SER A 88 -24.33 -1.05 -6.05
N PHE A 89 -23.04 -1.40 -6.18
CA PHE A 89 -22.40 -2.32 -5.24
C PHE A 89 -22.56 -1.81 -3.80
N TRP A 90 -22.37 -0.51 -3.55
CA TRP A 90 -22.53 0.10 -2.23
C TRP A 90 -23.99 0.17 -1.74
N ILE A 91 -24.98 0.29 -2.63
CA ILE A 91 -26.41 0.30 -2.30
C ILE A 91 -26.93 -1.12 -2.06
N VAL A 92 -26.54 -2.08 -2.91
CA VAL A 92 -26.83 -3.51 -2.74
C VAL A 92 -26.26 -4.02 -1.42
N LEU A 93 -25.05 -3.58 -1.04
CA LEU A 93 -24.46 -3.86 0.28
C LEU A 93 -25.21 -3.23 1.46
N LYS A 94 -25.97 -2.14 1.24
CA LYS A 94 -26.75 -1.49 2.31
C LYS A 94 -28.13 -2.12 2.55
N LYS A 95 -28.69 -2.82 1.56
CA LYS A 95 -30.02 -3.43 1.63
C LYS A 95 -29.92 -4.94 1.41
N HIS A 96 -29.58 -5.69 2.45
CA HIS A 96 -29.99 -7.08 2.52
C HIS A 96 -31.52 -7.14 2.52
N GLY A 97 -32.14 -7.32 1.34
CA GLY A 97 -33.55 -7.74 1.24
C GLY A 97 -34.40 -7.18 0.10
N GLU A 98 -34.05 -6.07 -0.55
CA GLU A 98 -34.87 -5.54 -1.65
C GLU A 98 -34.00 -4.99 -2.78
N TYR A 99 -34.03 -5.69 -3.92
CA TYR A 99 -33.59 -5.17 -5.21
C TYR A 99 -34.52 -4.01 -5.59
N ALA A 100 -34.22 -2.81 -5.12
CA ALA A 100 -34.83 -1.62 -5.67
C ALA A 100 -34.32 -1.45 -7.11
N GLY A 101 -35.24 -1.57 -8.08
CA GLY A 101 -34.96 -1.44 -9.51
C GLY A 101 -34.05 -0.25 -9.79
N LEU A 102 -32.84 -0.55 -10.25
CA LEU A 102 -31.86 0.44 -10.65
C LEU A 102 -32.41 1.15 -11.88
N GLY A 103 -32.49 2.49 -11.82
CA GLY A 103 -32.96 3.34 -12.92
C GLY A 103 -32.03 3.32 -14.14
N PHE A 104 -32.02 2.20 -14.85
CA PHE A 104 -31.28 1.99 -16.10
C PHE A 104 -32.00 2.57 -17.32
N ASP A 105 -33.19 3.13 -17.17
CA ASP A 105 -34.02 3.68 -18.26
C ASP A 105 -33.29 4.76 -19.08
N HIS A 106 -32.32 5.46 -18.49
CA HIS A 106 -31.55 6.49 -19.20
C HIS A 106 -30.49 5.92 -20.16
N PHE A 107 -30.08 4.66 -20.01
CA PHE A 107 -28.97 4.05 -20.74
C PHE A 107 -29.38 3.28 -22.02
N GLN A 108 -30.68 3.17 -22.29
CA GLN A 108 -31.26 2.35 -23.38
C GLN A 108 -30.93 2.81 -24.81
N ARG A 109 -30.24 3.94 -25.01
CA ARG A 109 -30.06 4.55 -26.35
C ARG A 109 -28.86 4.08 -27.17
N LYS A 110 -27.98 3.21 -26.65
CA LYS A 110 -26.86 2.63 -27.43
C LYS A 110 -26.89 1.10 -27.38
N ARG A 111 -26.89 0.45 -28.56
CA ARG A 111 -26.99 -1.02 -28.76
C ARG A 111 -26.03 -1.84 -27.86
N HIS A 112 -24.83 -1.33 -27.58
CA HIS A 112 -23.85 -1.99 -26.71
C HIS A 112 -24.22 -1.97 -25.21
N LEU A 113 -24.86 -0.91 -24.72
CA LEU A 113 -25.30 -0.83 -23.32
C LEU A 113 -26.54 -1.69 -23.05
N VAL A 114 -27.42 -1.86 -24.04
CA VAL A 114 -28.61 -2.72 -23.94
C VAL A 114 -28.22 -4.18 -23.71
N SER A 115 -27.21 -4.69 -24.44
CA SER A 115 -26.68 -6.03 -24.21
C SER A 115 -26.06 -6.19 -22.82
N CYS A 116 -25.39 -5.16 -22.28
CA CYS A 116 -24.84 -5.19 -20.93
C CYS A 116 -25.95 -5.18 -19.85
N ILE A 117 -27.01 -4.40 -20.04
CA ILE A 117 -28.15 -4.36 -19.10
C ILE A 117 -28.89 -5.71 -19.11
N GLN A 118 -29.11 -6.31 -20.28
CA GLN A 118 -29.71 -7.64 -20.39
C GLN A 118 -28.84 -8.72 -19.72
N SER A 119 -27.52 -8.61 -19.81
CA SER A 119 -26.62 -9.52 -19.09
C SER A 119 -26.63 -9.28 -17.56
N LEU A 120 -26.83 -8.05 -17.07
CA LEU A 120 -26.98 -7.75 -15.63
C LEU A 120 -28.24 -8.37 -15.03
N GLU A 121 -29.31 -8.46 -15.83
CA GLU A 121 -30.56 -9.13 -15.47
C GLU A 121 -30.43 -10.66 -15.42
N LEU A 122 -29.49 -11.23 -16.18
CA LEU A 122 -29.26 -12.68 -16.30
C LEU A 122 -28.15 -13.21 -15.38
N ASP A 123 -27.11 -12.41 -15.12
CA ASP A 123 -26.00 -12.72 -14.20
C ASP A 123 -25.58 -11.42 -13.46
N PRO A 124 -26.00 -11.21 -12.20
CA PRO A 124 -25.76 -9.97 -11.45
C PRO A 124 -24.31 -9.82 -10.96
N CYS A 125 -23.37 -10.62 -11.46
CA CYS A 125 -21.96 -10.52 -11.08
C CYS A 125 -21.34 -9.21 -11.58
N ALA A 126 -21.24 -8.21 -10.69
CA ALA A 126 -20.66 -6.89 -10.95
C ALA A 126 -19.23 -6.94 -11.56
N ASP A 127 -18.50 -8.03 -11.30
CA ASP A 127 -17.13 -8.22 -11.79
C ASP A 127 -17.08 -8.39 -13.32
N VAL A 128 -18.04 -9.10 -13.92
CA VAL A 128 -18.09 -9.34 -15.38
C VAL A 128 -18.33 -8.04 -16.16
N PHE A 129 -19.17 -7.14 -15.63
CA PHE A 129 -19.45 -5.83 -16.24
C PHE A 129 -18.28 -4.87 -16.14
N ASN A 130 -17.58 -4.91 -15.01
CA ASN A 130 -16.39 -4.09 -14.79
C ASN A 130 -15.31 -4.41 -15.82
N ASP A 131 -15.10 -5.70 -16.13
CA ASP A 131 -14.11 -6.15 -17.12
C ASP A 131 -14.43 -5.67 -18.54
N TYR A 132 -15.71 -5.73 -18.96
CA TYR A 132 -16.11 -5.25 -20.28
C TYR A 132 -15.88 -3.75 -20.47
N LEU A 133 -16.21 -2.95 -19.44
CA LEU A 133 -15.99 -1.50 -19.47
C LEU A 133 -14.51 -1.14 -19.55
N HIS A 134 -13.68 -1.81 -18.74
CA HIS A 134 -12.24 -1.61 -18.78
C HIS A 134 -11.63 -2.03 -20.13
N LYS A 135 -12.14 -3.08 -20.78
CA LYS A 135 -11.71 -3.49 -22.12
C LYS A 135 -12.01 -2.44 -23.20
N HIS A 136 -13.15 -1.76 -23.11
CA HIS A 136 -13.45 -0.67 -24.05
C HIS A 136 -12.57 0.55 -23.80
N LEU A 137 -12.45 0.96 -22.53
CA LEU A 137 -11.71 2.16 -22.14
C LEU A 137 -10.19 2.03 -22.35
N SER A 138 -9.64 0.82 -22.38
CA SER A 138 -8.22 0.56 -22.62
C SER A 138 -7.79 0.69 -24.09
N GLY A 139 -8.75 0.76 -25.03
CA GLY A 139 -8.48 0.93 -26.45
C GLY A 139 -8.35 2.40 -26.86
N GLU A 140 -9.14 2.81 -27.86
CA GLU A 140 -9.12 4.15 -28.43
C GLU A 140 -9.25 5.30 -27.39
N PRO A 141 -10.12 5.21 -26.36
CA PRO A 141 -10.20 6.25 -25.33
C PRO A 141 -8.88 6.47 -24.59
N PHE A 142 -8.10 5.41 -24.36
CA PHE A 142 -6.80 5.51 -23.70
C PHE A 142 -5.72 6.11 -24.60
N ILE A 143 -5.75 5.86 -25.91
CA ILE A 143 -4.85 6.52 -26.88
C ILE A 143 -5.14 8.02 -26.89
N GLN A 144 -6.41 8.40 -27.02
CA GLN A 144 -6.85 9.79 -27.04
C GLN A 144 -6.57 10.52 -25.72
N TYR A 145 -6.64 9.83 -24.58
CA TYR A 145 -6.20 10.36 -23.30
C TYR A 145 -4.71 10.71 -23.32
N GLN A 146 -3.86 9.84 -23.88
CA GLN A 146 -2.41 10.04 -23.92
C GLN A 146 -1.98 11.26 -24.75
N ASP A 147 -2.77 11.65 -25.75
CA ASP A 147 -2.55 12.87 -26.54
C ASP A 147 -3.21 14.12 -25.93
N SER A 148 -3.90 13.97 -24.81
CA SER A 148 -4.63 15.08 -24.16
C SER A 148 -3.79 15.82 -23.12
N MET A 149 -4.19 17.06 -22.82
CA MET A 149 -3.60 17.84 -21.73
C MET A 149 -3.79 17.21 -20.33
N PHE A 150 -4.73 16.28 -20.17
CA PHE A 150 -4.89 15.54 -18.91
C PHE A 150 -3.74 14.58 -18.69
N PHE A 151 -3.22 13.98 -19.75
CA PHE A 151 -2.02 13.14 -19.69
C PHE A 151 -0.76 13.98 -19.48
N ASP A 152 -0.66 15.16 -20.11
CA ASP A 152 0.42 16.11 -19.82
C ASP A 152 0.44 16.50 -18.33
N ARG A 153 -0.74 16.77 -17.75
CA ARG A 153 -0.88 17.02 -16.31
C ARG A 153 -0.51 15.80 -15.47
N PHE A 154 -0.84 14.58 -15.91
CA PHE A 154 -0.37 13.35 -15.25
C PHE A 154 1.16 13.27 -15.23
N LEU A 155 1.83 13.61 -16.35
CA LEU A 155 3.29 13.64 -16.41
C LEU A 155 3.91 14.65 -15.44
N GLN A 156 3.30 15.83 -15.25
CA GLN A 156 3.75 16.80 -14.24
C GLN A 156 3.61 16.23 -12.82
N TRP A 157 2.48 15.57 -12.51
CA TRP A 157 2.31 14.86 -11.23
C TRP A 157 3.35 13.76 -11.02
N LYS A 158 3.62 12.96 -12.05
CA LYS A 158 4.66 11.91 -11.99
C LYS A 158 6.07 12.50 -11.86
N LYS A 159 6.33 13.68 -12.40
CA LYS A 159 7.61 14.39 -12.22
C LYS A 159 7.77 14.92 -10.79
N LEU A 160 6.68 15.34 -10.12
CA LEU A 160 6.68 15.69 -8.70
C LEU A 160 6.87 14.46 -7.80
N GLU A 161 6.17 13.36 -8.11
CA GLU A 161 6.31 12.07 -7.41
C GLU A 161 7.78 11.61 -7.44
N ARG A 162 8.44 11.65 -8.60
CA ARG A 162 9.84 11.20 -8.77
C ARG A 162 10.90 12.15 -8.22
N GLN A 163 10.54 13.21 -7.49
CA GLN A 163 11.55 14.08 -6.88
C GLN A 163 12.34 13.35 -5.79
N PRO A 164 13.66 13.61 -5.65
CA PRO A 164 14.46 12.99 -4.60
C PRO A 164 13.92 13.28 -3.20
N ILE A 165 13.82 12.23 -2.39
CA ILE A 165 13.35 12.33 -1.01
C ILE A 165 14.54 12.61 -0.08
N SER A 166 14.36 13.53 0.86
CA SER A 166 15.34 13.80 1.91
C SER A 166 14.66 14.04 3.25
N LYS A 167 15.43 13.99 4.33
CA LYS A 167 14.93 14.28 5.69
C LYS A 167 14.24 15.65 5.82
N GLN A 168 14.56 16.61 4.94
CA GLN A 168 13.98 17.95 4.99
C GLN A 168 12.52 18.01 4.55
N LEU A 169 12.01 16.96 3.89
CA LEU A 169 10.60 16.82 3.53
C LEU A 169 9.71 16.63 4.76
N PHE A 170 10.26 16.12 5.86
CA PHE A 170 9.51 15.71 7.04
C PHE A 170 9.78 16.63 8.23
N ARG A 171 8.74 16.87 9.04
CA ARG A 171 8.87 17.30 10.44
C ARG A 171 8.80 16.07 11.32
N GLN A 172 9.71 15.95 12.28
CA GLN A 172 9.72 14.86 13.24
C GLN A 172 9.06 15.32 14.55
N TYR A 173 8.27 14.44 15.17
CA TYR A 173 7.60 14.68 16.44
C TYR A 173 8.13 13.72 17.50
N ARG A 174 7.29 12.81 17.98
CA ARG A 174 7.54 11.96 19.14
C ARG A 174 8.06 10.57 18.74
N LEU A 175 8.95 10.01 19.55
CA LEU A 175 9.36 8.61 19.48
C LEU A 175 8.17 7.73 19.90
N LEU A 176 7.77 6.80 19.04
CA LEU A 176 6.61 5.92 19.24
C LEU A 176 7.02 4.56 19.80
N GLY A 177 8.24 4.11 19.51
CA GLY A 177 8.73 2.82 19.95
C GLY A 177 10.09 2.49 19.37
N LYS A 178 10.61 1.34 19.80
CA LYS A 178 11.91 0.79 19.41
C LYS A 178 11.72 -0.61 18.85
N GLY A 179 12.32 -0.86 17.69
CA GLY A 179 12.36 -2.17 17.05
C GLY A 179 13.76 -2.80 17.14
N GLY A 180 13.96 -3.94 16.47
CA GLY A 180 15.22 -4.67 16.53
C GLY A 180 16.45 -3.93 15.98
N PHE A 181 16.28 -2.99 15.05
CA PHE A 181 17.39 -2.30 14.35
C PHE A 181 17.32 -0.78 14.43
N GLY A 182 16.38 -0.23 15.20
CA GLY A 182 16.25 1.21 15.36
C GLY A 182 14.91 1.64 15.91
N GLU A 183 14.50 2.85 15.57
CA GLU A 183 13.43 3.59 16.24
C GLU A 183 12.28 3.90 15.29
N VAL A 184 11.08 4.06 15.83
CA VAL A 184 9.90 4.49 15.08
C VAL A 184 9.46 5.86 15.59
N TRP A 185 9.44 6.85 14.71
CA TRP A 185 9.09 8.23 15.05
C TRP A 185 7.82 8.68 14.33
N ALA A 186 6.94 9.41 15.01
CA ALA A 186 5.90 10.16 14.33
C ALA A 186 6.54 11.27 13.48
N CYS A 187 6.11 11.40 12.23
CA CYS A 187 6.55 12.46 11.34
C CYS A 187 5.41 13.00 10.49
N GLN A 188 5.63 14.16 9.88
CA GLN A 188 4.66 14.83 9.01
C GLN A 188 5.32 15.32 7.73
N VAL A 189 4.72 15.05 6.59
CA VAL A 189 5.15 15.62 5.31
C VAL A 189 4.84 17.12 5.32
N ARG A 190 5.87 17.95 5.18
CA ARG A 190 5.75 19.42 5.29
C ARG A 190 4.83 20.02 4.24
N ALA A 191 4.84 19.48 3.02
CA ALA A 191 4.05 20.04 1.92
C ALA A 191 2.55 19.74 2.08
N THR A 192 2.20 18.54 2.50
CA THR A 192 0.82 18.05 2.50
C THR A 192 0.15 18.11 3.88
N GLY A 193 0.95 18.11 4.95
CA GLY A 193 0.47 17.98 6.32
C GLY A 193 0.14 16.55 6.74
N MET A 194 0.36 15.55 5.87
CA MET A 194 0.06 14.15 6.16
C MET A 194 0.96 13.59 7.25
N MET A 195 0.36 12.89 8.22
CA MET A 195 1.06 12.22 9.31
C MET A 195 1.46 10.80 8.91
N TYR A 196 2.67 10.39 9.30
CA TYR A 196 3.22 9.06 9.09
C TYR A 196 4.04 8.59 10.30
N ALA A 197 4.37 7.31 10.32
CA ALA A 197 5.40 6.74 11.19
C ALA A 197 6.69 6.53 10.37
N CYS A 198 7.84 6.96 10.88
CA CYS A 198 9.14 6.81 10.25
C CYS A 198 9.96 5.78 11.04
N LYS A 199 10.05 4.55 10.51
CA LYS A 199 10.92 3.49 11.01
C LYS A 199 12.33 3.76 10.50
N LYS A 200 13.22 4.17 11.40
CA LYS A 200 14.63 4.50 11.14
C LYS A 200 15.51 3.36 11.60
N LEU A 201 16.22 2.73 10.68
CA LEU A 201 17.18 1.67 10.96
C LEU A 201 18.59 2.27 10.94
N GLU A 202 19.34 2.14 12.04
CA GLU A 202 20.71 2.67 12.10
C GLU A 202 21.65 1.78 11.28
N LYS A 203 22.34 2.37 10.31
CA LYS A 203 23.19 1.64 9.34
C LYS A 203 24.26 0.77 10.01
N THR A 204 24.82 1.26 11.12
CA THR A 204 25.83 0.56 11.93
C THR A 204 25.24 -0.66 12.65
N HIS A 205 24.03 -0.57 13.23
CA HIS A 205 23.34 -1.72 13.84
C HIS A 205 22.93 -2.74 12.80
N VAL A 206 22.41 -2.29 11.65
CA VAL A 206 22.06 -3.17 10.52
C VAL A 206 23.28 -3.98 10.11
N LYS A 207 24.42 -3.34 9.86
CA LYS A 207 25.67 -4.03 9.48
C LYS A 207 26.18 -4.96 10.58
N LYS A 208 26.21 -4.50 11.84
CA LYS A 208 26.68 -5.31 12.97
C LYS A 208 25.89 -6.61 13.13
N ARG A 209 24.58 -6.56 12.90
CA ARG A 209 23.66 -7.69 13.06
C ARG A 209 23.41 -8.47 11.76
N ARG A 210 24.07 -8.10 10.65
CA ARG A 210 23.85 -8.68 9.32
C ARG A 210 22.37 -8.60 8.88
N GLY A 211 21.72 -7.48 9.19
CA GLY A 211 20.29 -7.24 8.99
C GLY A 211 19.92 -6.68 7.61
N GLU A 212 20.87 -6.58 6.69
CA GLU A 212 20.68 -5.95 5.37
C GLU A 212 19.57 -6.64 4.58
N ALA A 213 19.66 -7.96 4.43
CA ALA A 213 18.67 -8.75 3.69
C ALA A 213 17.26 -8.63 4.30
N MET A 214 17.17 -8.59 5.62
CA MET A 214 15.89 -8.46 6.34
C MET A 214 15.26 -7.08 6.10
N ALA A 215 16.06 -6.01 6.20
CA ALA A 215 15.58 -4.64 5.97
C ALA A 215 15.15 -4.40 4.53
N LEU A 216 15.88 -4.92 3.54
CA LEU A 216 15.50 -4.81 2.14
C LEU A 216 14.27 -5.67 1.81
N ASN A 217 14.18 -6.88 2.35
CA ASN A 217 13.01 -7.75 2.18
C ASN A 217 11.74 -7.10 2.75
N GLU A 218 11.81 -6.52 3.95
CA GLU A 218 10.68 -5.78 4.53
C GLU A 218 10.24 -4.63 3.60
N LYS A 219 11.20 -3.81 3.13
CA LYS A 219 10.94 -2.70 2.22
C LYS A 219 10.28 -3.18 0.93
N GLU A 220 10.84 -4.19 0.26
CA GLU A 220 10.36 -4.70 -1.03
C GLU A 220 8.97 -5.35 -0.92
N ILE A 221 8.70 -6.06 0.18
CA ILE A 221 7.36 -6.60 0.43
C ILE A 221 6.35 -5.46 0.59
N LEU A 222 6.66 -4.46 1.44
CA LEU A 222 5.77 -3.32 1.67
C LEU A 222 5.56 -2.46 0.41
N GLU A 223 6.57 -2.32 -0.43
CA GLU A 223 6.50 -1.58 -1.70
C GLU A 223 5.54 -2.24 -2.71
N GLY A 224 5.42 -3.58 -2.69
CA GLY A 224 4.48 -4.34 -3.52
C GLY A 224 3.07 -4.53 -2.92
N LEU A 225 2.83 -3.95 -1.74
CA LEU A 225 1.57 -4.05 -1.00
C LEU A 225 0.80 -2.73 -1.02
N ASN A 226 -0.51 -2.85 -1.21
CA ASN A 226 -1.46 -1.76 -0.98
C ASN A 226 -2.70 -2.38 -0.32
N SER A 227 -2.75 -2.33 1.01
CA SER A 227 -3.81 -2.96 1.79
C SER A 227 -4.45 -1.98 2.77
N ARG A 228 -5.74 -2.18 3.07
CA ARG A 228 -6.40 -1.58 4.22
C ARG A 228 -5.91 -2.20 5.54
N PHE A 229 -5.56 -3.48 5.54
CA PHE A 229 -5.32 -4.27 6.75
C PHE A 229 -3.83 -4.50 7.05
N VAL A 230 -2.94 -3.91 6.24
CA VAL A 230 -1.48 -3.92 6.43
C VAL A 230 -1.00 -2.47 6.34
N VAL A 231 0.00 -2.11 7.14
CA VAL A 231 0.64 -0.79 7.01
C VAL A 231 1.23 -0.63 5.61
N ASN A 232 1.05 0.54 5.00
CA ASN A 232 1.58 0.80 3.65
C ASN A 232 2.84 1.66 3.73
N LEU A 233 3.78 1.41 2.83
CA LEU A 233 4.96 2.24 2.64
C LEU A 233 4.63 3.45 1.74
N ALA A 234 4.93 4.65 2.21
CA ALA A 234 4.78 5.89 1.47
C ALA A 234 6.11 6.39 0.91
N TYR A 235 7.21 6.23 1.67
CA TYR A 235 8.54 6.65 1.25
C TYR A 235 9.61 5.71 1.78
N ALA A 236 10.63 5.41 0.98
CA ALA A 236 11.87 4.77 1.41
C ALA A 236 13.06 5.64 1.01
N TYR A 237 13.83 6.10 1.99
CA TYR A 237 14.98 6.96 1.75
C TYR A 237 16.11 6.70 2.73
N GLU A 238 17.29 7.23 2.44
CA GLU A 238 18.44 7.14 3.34
C GLU A 238 18.91 8.51 3.83
N THR A 239 19.63 8.50 4.94
CA THR A 239 20.43 9.62 5.43
C THR A 239 21.87 9.16 5.64
N LYS A 240 22.72 10.06 6.17
CA LYS A 240 24.08 9.70 6.56
C LYS A 240 24.15 8.50 7.52
N HIS A 241 23.17 8.36 8.43
CA HIS A 241 23.23 7.38 9.52
C HIS A 241 22.10 6.34 9.48
N PHE A 242 21.00 6.62 8.78
CA PHE A 242 19.79 5.81 8.85
C PHE A 242 19.25 5.41 7.48
N LEU A 243 18.64 4.24 7.43
CA LEU A 243 17.65 3.86 6.41
C LEU A 243 16.26 4.14 6.97
N CYS A 244 15.40 4.79 6.21
CA CYS A 244 14.10 5.28 6.67
C CYS A 244 12.97 4.71 5.83
N MET A 245 12.02 4.02 6.48
CA MET A 245 10.73 3.67 5.90
C MET A 245 9.65 4.54 6.52
N VAL A 246 8.93 5.28 5.69
CA VAL A 246 7.80 6.12 6.09
C VAL A 246 6.52 5.34 5.81
N LEU A 247 5.86 4.92 6.88
CA LEU A 247 4.75 3.97 6.92
C LEU A 247 3.48 4.67 7.40
N THR A 248 2.32 4.11 7.05
CA THR A 248 1.01 4.50 7.60
C THR A 248 1.09 4.78 9.11
N MET A 249 0.61 5.94 9.56
CA MET A 249 0.54 6.27 10.98
C MET A 249 -0.57 5.47 11.66
N MET A 250 -0.20 4.74 12.72
CA MET A 250 -1.13 3.97 13.55
C MET A 250 -1.07 4.50 14.98
N SER A 251 -1.88 5.51 15.26
CA SER A 251 -1.84 6.32 16.48
C SER A 251 -2.63 5.75 17.66
N GLY A 252 -3.42 4.71 17.44
CA GLY A 252 -4.17 3.99 18.46
C GLY A 252 -3.30 3.03 19.29
N GLY A 253 -2.01 2.92 19.01
CA GLY A 253 -1.10 2.01 19.71
C GLY A 253 -1.20 0.56 19.22
N ASP A 254 -0.41 -0.32 19.82
CA ASP A 254 -0.44 -1.76 19.54
C ASP A 254 -1.51 -2.49 20.34
N LEU A 255 -1.95 -3.63 19.83
CA LEU A 255 -3.02 -4.43 20.43
C LEU A 255 -2.61 -5.02 21.77
N ARG A 256 -1.30 -5.24 22.03
CA ARG A 256 -0.80 -5.66 23.35
C ARG A 256 -1.18 -4.62 24.40
N PHE A 257 -0.95 -3.34 24.15
CA PHE A 257 -1.36 -2.27 25.07
C PHE A 257 -2.87 -2.33 25.36
N HIS A 258 -3.70 -2.56 24.34
CA HIS A 258 -5.15 -2.68 24.53
C HIS A 258 -5.58 -3.91 25.33
N ILE A 259 -4.89 -5.05 25.18
CA ILE A 259 -5.22 -6.27 25.92
C ILE A 259 -4.84 -6.15 27.39
N TYR A 260 -3.71 -5.51 27.71
CA TYR A 260 -3.11 -5.59 29.05
C TYR A 260 -3.22 -4.30 29.88
N ASN A 261 -3.37 -3.13 29.24
CA ASN A 261 -3.31 -1.83 29.90
C ASN A 261 -4.62 -1.04 29.82
N VAL A 262 -5.58 -1.45 29.00
CA VAL A 262 -6.88 -0.79 28.87
C VAL A 262 -7.96 -1.58 29.59
N GLY A 263 -8.23 -1.21 30.84
CA GLY A 263 -9.23 -1.88 31.68
C GLY A 263 -8.74 -3.22 32.23
N GLU A 264 -9.65 -4.17 32.39
CA GLU A 264 -9.31 -5.54 32.81
C GLU A 264 -8.65 -6.33 31.66
N PRO A 265 -7.68 -7.22 31.94
CA PRO A 265 -7.00 -7.98 30.89
C PRO A 265 -7.94 -8.75 29.96
N GLY A 266 -7.72 -8.60 28.66
CA GLY A 266 -8.57 -9.11 27.59
C GLY A 266 -9.49 -8.04 27.00
N LEU A 267 -10.26 -8.41 25.98
CA LEU A 267 -11.13 -7.50 25.22
C LEU A 267 -12.58 -7.98 25.23
N HIS A 268 -13.51 -7.04 25.08
CA HIS A 268 -14.92 -7.36 24.89
C HIS A 268 -15.15 -8.16 23.59
N ARG A 269 -16.10 -9.11 23.60
CA ARG A 269 -16.41 -10.03 22.49
C ARG A 269 -16.48 -9.34 21.13
N ASP A 270 -17.18 -8.20 21.04
CA ASP A 270 -17.33 -7.48 19.77
C ASP A 270 -16.00 -6.92 19.24
N ARG A 271 -15.10 -6.47 20.13
CA ARG A 271 -13.73 -6.05 19.75
C ARG A 271 -12.91 -7.24 19.26
N VAL A 272 -13.00 -8.38 19.95
CA VAL A 272 -12.31 -9.62 19.56
C VAL A 272 -12.75 -10.04 18.16
N CYS A 273 -14.06 -10.11 17.90
CA CYS A 273 -14.63 -10.50 16.61
C CYS A 273 -14.20 -9.54 15.50
N PHE A 274 -14.33 -8.22 15.72
CA PHE A 274 -13.97 -7.21 14.74
C PHE A 274 -12.47 -7.24 14.38
N TYR A 275 -11.59 -7.25 15.38
CA TYR A 275 -10.14 -7.28 15.13
C TYR A 275 -9.69 -8.60 14.50
N ALA A 276 -10.26 -9.73 14.92
CA ALA A 276 -9.98 -11.01 14.30
C ALA A 276 -10.39 -11.03 12.81
N ALA A 277 -11.51 -10.42 12.46
CA ALA A 277 -11.97 -10.33 11.09
C ALA A 277 -11.05 -9.44 10.23
N GLU A 278 -10.61 -8.29 10.75
CA GLU A 278 -9.66 -7.43 10.04
C GLU A 278 -8.28 -8.08 9.86
N VAL A 279 -7.78 -8.80 10.89
CA VAL A 279 -6.52 -9.56 10.78
C VAL A 279 -6.67 -10.69 9.77
N CYS A 280 -7.80 -11.39 9.76
CA CYS A 280 -8.12 -12.43 8.77
C CYS A 280 -8.04 -11.86 7.34
N CYS A 281 -8.66 -10.70 7.07
CA CYS A 281 -8.56 -10.04 5.77
C CYS A 281 -7.10 -9.64 5.42
N GLY A 282 -6.33 -9.17 6.40
CA GLY A 282 -4.91 -8.87 6.23
C GLY A 282 -4.09 -10.10 5.82
N LEU A 283 -4.27 -11.22 6.52
CA LEU A 283 -3.60 -12.49 6.19
C LEU A 283 -3.99 -12.99 4.80
N ILE A 284 -5.29 -12.99 4.47
CA ILE A 284 -5.78 -13.39 3.14
C ILE A 284 -5.11 -12.57 2.05
N HIS A 285 -5.01 -11.24 2.23
CA HIS A 285 -4.39 -10.38 1.23
C HIS A 285 -2.88 -10.64 1.07
N LEU A 286 -2.16 -10.91 2.18
CA LEU A 286 -0.76 -11.34 2.11
C LEU A 286 -0.63 -12.67 1.37
N HIS A 287 -1.49 -13.65 1.70
CA HIS A 287 -1.45 -14.98 1.11
C HIS A 287 -1.79 -14.98 -0.38
N GLN A 288 -2.73 -14.15 -0.82
CA GLN A 288 -3.06 -13.94 -2.25
C GLN A 288 -1.86 -13.43 -3.06
N LYS A 289 -0.93 -12.74 -2.41
CA LYS A 289 0.33 -12.28 -3.00
C LYS A 289 1.49 -13.26 -2.75
N SER A 290 1.19 -14.46 -2.29
CA SER A 290 2.16 -15.49 -1.91
C SER A 290 3.15 -15.00 -0.84
N ILE A 291 2.71 -14.15 0.08
CA ILE A 291 3.53 -13.67 1.20
C ILE A 291 3.08 -14.38 2.48
N LEU A 292 4.03 -14.99 3.17
CA LEU A 292 3.85 -15.61 4.47
C LEU A 292 4.37 -14.66 5.56
N TYR A 293 3.57 -14.35 6.57
CA TYR A 293 3.87 -13.27 7.52
C TYR A 293 4.80 -13.70 8.67
N ARG A 294 4.53 -14.83 9.32
CA ARG A 294 5.37 -15.53 10.32
C ARG A 294 5.61 -14.85 11.68
N ASP A 295 5.05 -13.67 11.95
CA ASP A 295 5.22 -13.00 13.25
C ASP A 295 3.93 -12.35 13.76
N LEU A 296 2.81 -13.06 13.65
CA LEU A 296 1.53 -12.61 14.19
C LEU A 296 1.49 -12.70 15.71
N LYS A 297 1.39 -11.53 16.35
CA LYS A 297 1.33 -11.32 17.80
C LYS A 297 0.71 -9.95 18.11
N PRO A 298 0.20 -9.70 19.32
CA PRO A 298 -0.47 -8.45 19.67
C PRO A 298 0.38 -7.19 19.42
N GLU A 299 1.70 -7.26 19.63
CA GLU A 299 2.62 -6.13 19.43
C GLU A 299 2.68 -5.65 17.98
N ASN A 300 2.42 -6.54 17.03
CA ASN A 300 2.52 -6.23 15.61
C ASN A 300 1.17 -5.83 14.99
N ILE A 301 0.08 -5.80 15.76
CA ILE A 301 -1.23 -5.34 15.32
C ILE A 301 -1.47 -3.94 15.88
N LEU A 302 -1.55 -2.94 15.00
CA LEU A 302 -1.63 -1.54 15.40
C LEU A 302 -3.01 -0.96 15.09
N LEU A 303 -3.49 -0.02 15.90
CA LEU A 303 -4.78 0.65 15.72
C LEU A 303 -4.61 2.05 15.10
N ASP A 304 -5.53 2.45 14.22
CA ASP A 304 -5.64 3.82 13.71
C ASP A 304 -6.55 4.70 14.58
N ASP A 305 -6.68 6.00 14.25
CA ASP A 305 -7.51 6.96 14.98
C ASP A 305 -9.02 6.64 14.96
N ASN A 306 -9.46 5.79 14.03
CA ASN A 306 -10.85 5.37 13.91
C ASN A 306 -11.13 4.05 14.61
N GLY A 307 -10.07 3.33 15.02
CA GLY A 307 -10.14 2.06 15.71
C GLY A 307 -10.04 0.83 14.81
N ASN A 308 -9.68 0.98 13.53
CA ASN A 308 -9.35 -0.15 12.66
C ASN A 308 -7.92 -0.63 12.94
N ILE A 309 -7.66 -1.92 12.75
CA ILE A 309 -6.32 -2.48 12.90
C ILE A 309 -5.58 -2.62 11.58
N ARG A 310 -4.25 -2.68 11.67
CA ARG A 310 -3.38 -3.14 10.59
C ARG A 310 -2.26 -4.01 11.12
N ILE A 311 -1.91 -5.03 10.34
CA ILE A 311 -0.68 -5.81 10.50
C ILE A 311 0.51 -4.90 10.18
N SER A 312 1.54 -4.96 11.02
CA SER A 312 2.79 -4.20 10.90
C SER A 312 4.02 -5.11 11.02
N ASP A 313 5.21 -4.55 10.90
CA ASP A 313 6.52 -5.25 11.00
C ASP A 313 6.64 -6.52 10.13
N LEU A 314 6.95 -6.33 8.84
CA LEU A 314 7.07 -7.44 7.88
C LEU A 314 8.52 -7.95 7.78
N GLY A 315 9.37 -7.67 8.78
CA GLY A 315 10.77 -8.07 8.78
C GLY A 315 10.99 -9.57 8.64
N LEU A 316 10.10 -10.38 9.21
CA LEU A 316 10.14 -11.84 9.11
C LEU A 316 9.28 -12.41 7.98
N ALA A 317 8.55 -11.58 7.23
CA ALA A 317 7.73 -12.05 6.13
C ALA A 317 8.59 -12.60 4.98
N VAL A 318 8.06 -13.54 4.20
CA VAL A 318 8.75 -14.10 3.04
C VAL A 318 7.79 -14.33 1.89
N ARG A 319 8.24 -14.09 0.66
CA ARG A 319 7.50 -14.44 -0.55
C ARG A 319 7.77 -15.90 -0.92
N LEU A 320 6.72 -16.71 -1.03
CA LEU A 320 6.80 -18.08 -1.51
C LEU A 320 7.04 -18.08 -3.02
N THR A 321 8.05 -18.80 -3.48
CA THR A 321 8.34 -19.02 -4.90
C THR A 321 7.51 -20.19 -5.42
N GLU A 322 6.66 -19.95 -6.42
CA GLU A 322 5.83 -20.99 -7.06
C GLU A 322 4.95 -21.80 -6.07
N GLY A 323 4.57 -21.21 -4.93
CA GLY A 323 3.80 -21.89 -3.89
C GLY A 323 4.58 -22.94 -3.10
N LYS A 324 5.90 -23.03 -3.26
CA LYS A 324 6.74 -23.96 -2.50
C LYS A 324 6.80 -23.55 -1.03
N PRO A 325 6.66 -24.50 -0.09
CA PRO A 325 6.76 -24.22 1.34
C PRO A 325 8.19 -23.81 1.70
N VAL A 326 8.32 -23.03 2.77
CA VAL A 326 9.60 -22.60 3.31
C VAL A 326 10.01 -23.47 4.48
N ARG A 327 11.30 -23.48 4.79
CA ARG A 327 11.85 -24.07 6.01
C ARG A 327 12.65 -23.01 6.74
N GLY A 328 12.43 -22.88 8.05
CA GLY A 328 13.16 -21.94 8.88
C GLY A 328 12.43 -21.67 10.19
N ARG A 329 13.16 -21.71 11.30
CA ARG A 329 12.62 -21.44 12.63
C ARG A 329 12.72 -19.94 12.93
N VAL A 330 11.67 -19.21 12.59
CA VAL A 330 11.56 -17.76 12.81
C VAL A 330 10.19 -17.41 13.39
N GLY A 331 10.13 -16.29 14.10
CA GLY A 331 8.93 -15.82 14.79
C GLY A 331 9.12 -15.75 16.30
N THR A 332 8.10 -15.26 17.00
CA THR A 332 8.14 -15.09 18.45
C THR A 332 7.72 -16.38 19.17
N LEU A 333 8.55 -16.86 20.11
CA LEU A 333 8.26 -18.07 20.87
C LEU A 333 6.99 -17.89 21.74
N GLY A 334 6.03 -18.79 21.57
CA GLY A 334 4.65 -18.67 22.08
C GLY A 334 3.61 -18.50 20.97
N TYR A 335 4.02 -17.93 19.83
CA TYR A 335 3.18 -17.73 18.64
C TYR A 335 3.65 -18.55 17.43
N MET A 336 4.87 -19.10 17.47
CA MET A 336 5.34 -20.03 16.45
C MET A 336 4.50 -21.31 16.46
N ALA A 337 4.02 -21.71 15.27
CA ALA A 337 3.25 -22.94 15.10
C ALA A 337 4.09 -24.21 15.35
N PRO A 338 3.46 -25.35 15.70
CA PRO A 338 4.17 -26.60 15.96
C PRO A 338 5.10 -27.04 14.83
N GLU A 339 4.69 -26.89 13.58
CA GLU A 339 5.50 -27.24 12.40
C GLU A 339 6.73 -26.32 12.21
N VAL A 340 6.66 -25.08 12.69
CA VAL A 340 7.79 -24.14 12.69
C VAL A 340 8.82 -24.52 13.76
N ILE A 341 8.33 -24.88 14.96
CA ILE A 341 9.18 -25.36 16.06
C ILE A 341 9.80 -26.72 15.73
N GLY A 342 9.03 -27.61 15.07
CA GLY A 342 9.47 -28.92 14.60
C GLY A 342 10.44 -28.89 13.41
N HIS A 343 10.83 -27.69 12.92
CA HIS A 343 11.71 -27.51 11.77
C HIS A 343 11.20 -28.17 10.47
N GLU A 344 9.88 -28.27 10.32
CA GLU A 344 9.22 -28.83 9.14
C GLU A 344 9.15 -27.78 8.00
N HIS A 345 8.73 -28.23 6.82
CA HIS A 345 8.37 -27.32 5.74
C HIS A 345 6.95 -26.82 5.97
N TYR A 346 6.75 -25.51 5.89
CA TYR A 346 5.45 -24.91 6.15
C TYR A 346 5.12 -23.82 5.13
N GLY A 347 3.82 -23.57 4.97
CA GLY A 347 3.28 -22.49 4.17
C GLY A 347 2.41 -21.60 5.04
N MET A 348 1.25 -21.21 4.51
CA MET A 348 0.30 -20.29 5.15
C MET A 348 -0.31 -20.79 6.47
N SER A 349 -0.16 -22.07 6.79
CA SER A 349 -0.65 -22.68 8.04
C SER A 349 -0.12 -22.01 9.30
N ALA A 350 1.12 -21.52 9.27
CA ALA A 350 1.76 -20.87 10.40
C ALA A 350 1.06 -19.54 10.78
N ASP A 351 0.53 -18.81 9.80
CA ASP A 351 -0.18 -17.55 10.05
C ASP A 351 -1.58 -17.80 10.66
N TRP A 352 -2.27 -18.87 10.25
CA TRP A 352 -3.56 -19.25 10.84
C TRP A 352 -3.44 -19.71 12.29
N TRP A 353 -2.34 -20.41 12.62
CA TRP A 353 -2.00 -20.68 14.01
C TRP A 353 -1.82 -19.38 14.81
N GLY A 354 -1.06 -18.43 14.26
CA GLY A 354 -0.88 -17.11 14.88
C GLY A 354 -2.19 -16.38 15.13
N LEU A 355 -3.16 -16.50 14.22
CA LEU A 355 -4.51 -15.94 14.39
C LEU A 355 -5.24 -16.62 15.55
N GLY A 356 -5.14 -17.94 15.67
CA GLY A 356 -5.68 -18.69 16.81
C GLY A 356 -5.09 -18.22 18.16
N CYS A 357 -3.77 -18.04 18.23
CA CYS A 357 -3.09 -17.48 19.40
C CYS A 357 -3.59 -16.08 19.73
N LEU A 358 -3.77 -15.22 18.71
CA LEU A 358 -4.20 -13.85 18.88
C LEU A 358 -5.65 -13.75 19.39
N ILE A 359 -6.57 -14.53 18.81
CA ILE A 359 -7.98 -14.58 19.26
C ILE A 359 -8.07 -15.10 20.69
N TYR A 360 -7.29 -16.14 21.01
CA TYR A 360 -7.21 -16.67 22.37
C TYR A 360 -6.76 -15.58 23.34
N GLU A 361 -5.66 -14.88 23.05
CA GLU A 361 -5.08 -13.89 23.95
C GLU A 361 -5.95 -12.65 24.12
N MET A 362 -6.57 -12.18 23.03
CA MET A 362 -7.58 -11.11 23.09
C MET A 362 -8.75 -11.49 24.00
N THR A 363 -9.15 -12.76 24.04
CA THR A 363 -10.29 -13.23 24.84
C THR A 363 -9.89 -13.50 26.30
N ALA A 364 -8.81 -14.24 26.52
CA ALA A 364 -8.37 -14.66 27.84
C ALA A 364 -7.70 -13.52 28.63
N GLY A 365 -6.98 -12.63 27.96
CA GLY A 365 -6.06 -11.68 28.57
C GLY A 365 -4.69 -12.29 28.90
N GLN A 366 -4.34 -13.44 28.29
CA GLN A 366 -3.04 -14.10 28.39
C GLN A 366 -2.84 -15.08 27.20
N PRO A 367 -1.59 -15.45 26.84
CA PRO A 367 -1.33 -16.37 25.73
C PRO A 367 -1.79 -17.82 26.03
N PRO A 368 -2.08 -18.65 25.00
CA PRO A 368 -2.66 -19.99 25.19
C PRO A 368 -1.77 -21.01 25.94
N PHE A 369 -0.46 -20.84 25.92
CA PHE A 369 0.48 -21.81 26.48
C PHE A 369 1.37 -21.24 27.59
N ARG A 370 1.10 -19.99 28.02
CA ARG A 370 1.87 -19.28 29.05
C ARG A 370 0.93 -18.62 30.04
N SER A 371 1.10 -18.95 31.31
CA SER A 371 0.32 -18.33 32.39
C SER A 371 0.84 -16.93 32.71
N ARG A 372 -0.02 -16.07 33.27
CA ARG A 372 0.38 -14.72 33.71
C ARG A 372 1.53 -14.78 34.73
N GLY A 373 2.58 -14.00 34.49
CA GLY A 373 3.77 -13.93 35.36
C GLY A 373 4.75 -15.09 35.19
N GLU A 374 4.45 -16.04 34.31
CA GLU A 374 5.28 -17.21 34.07
C GLU A 374 6.38 -16.92 33.03
N HIS A 375 7.59 -17.39 33.30
CA HIS A 375 8.73 -17.33 32.38
C HIS A 375 9.30 -18.73 32.13
N PRO A 376 8.57 -19.59 31.40
CA PRO A 376 9.02 -20.95 31.14
C PRO A 376 10.29 -20.94 30.29
N LYS A 377 11.15 -21.95 30.50
CA LYS A 377 12.35 -22.12 29.64
C LYS A 377 11.91 -22.41 28.21
N ALA A 378 12.77 -22.10 27.24
CA ALA A 378 12.43 -22.25 25.82
C ALA A 378 11.98 -23.69 25.46
N LEU A 379 12.72 -24.71 25.91
CA LEU A 379 12.37 -26.12 25.65
C LEU A 379 11.03 -26.55 26.27
N GLU A 380 10.71 -26.01 27.45
CA GLU A 380 9.43 -26.26 28.09
C GLU A 380 8.30 -25.64 27.27
N MET A 381 8.46 -24.37 26.88
CA MET A 381 7.51 -23.65 26.03
C MET A 381 7.28 -24.38 24.69
N GLU A 382 8.35 -24.88 24.06
CA GLU A 382 8.27 -25.69 22.85
C GLU A 382 7.48 -26.99 23.07
N HIS A 383 7.74 -27.70 24.18
CA HIS A 383 6.99 -28.89 24.54
C HIS A 383 5.49 -28.60 24.73
N ARG A 384 5.14 -27.51 25.41
CA ARG A 384 3.73 -27.10 25.58
C ARG A 384 3.05 -26.87 24.24
N ILE A 385 3.67 -26.10 23.35
CA ILE A 385 3.13 -25.81 22.02
C ILE A 385 2.92 -27.10 21.21
N GLN A 386 3.84 -28.06 21.30
CA GLN A 386 3.78 -29.30 20.53
C GLN A 386 2.82 -30.36 21.10
N LYS A 387 2.60 -30.39 22.42
CA LYS A 387 1.96 -31.54 23.10
C LYS A 387 0.75 -31.18 23.95
N GLN A 388 0.67 -29.98 24.49
CA GLN A 388 -0.43 -29.58 25.36
C GLN A 388 -1.60 -29.01 24.53
N GLN A 389 -2.82 -29.33 24.96
CA GLN A 389 -4.02 -28.66 24.49
C GLN A 389 -4.21 -27.37 25.28
N GLU A 390 -4.68 -26.32 24.61
CA GLU A 390 -5.01 -25.07 25.27
C GLU A 390 -6.27 -25.20 26.15
N GLU A 391 -6.29 -24.46 27.25
CA GLU A 391 -7.40 -24.45 28.20
C GLU A 391 -8.31 -23.24 27.99
N TYR A 392 -9.61 -23.40 28.10
CA TYR A 392 -10.59 -22.33 27.87
C TYR A 392 -11.31 -21.97 29.15
N ASN A 393 -11.19 -20.71 29.58
CA ASN A 393 -11.88 -20.20 30.76
C ASN A 393 -13.31 -19.72 30.42
N HIS A 394 -14.03 -19.20 31.43
CA HIS A 394 -15.42 -18.74 31.29
C HIS A 394 -15.60 -17.53 30.35
N LYS A 395 -14.53 -16.85 29.89
CA LYS A 395 -14.62 -15.74 28.94
C LYS A 395 -14.87 -16.21 27.51
N PHE A 396 -14.67 -17.50 27.22
CA PHE A 396 -14.87 -18.05 25.88
C PHE A 396 -16.31 -18.48 25.66
N SER A 397 -16.99 -17.88 24.70
CA SER A 397 -18.25 -18.42 24.19
C SER A 397 -18.01 -19.72 23.41
N PRO A 398 -19.03 -20.56 23.20
CA PRO A 398 -18.90 -21.78 22.42
C PRO A 398 -18.28 -21.54 21.03
N GLU A 399 -18.66 -20.46 20.35
CA GLU A 399 -18.17 -20.12 19.00
C GLU A 399 -16.71 -19.67 19.01
N VAL A 400 -16.28 -18.92 20.04
CA VAL A 400 -14.87 -18.48 20.17
C VAL A 400 -13.99 -19.69 20.46
N LYS A 401 -14.43 -20.57 21.37
CA LYS A 401 -13.72 -21.80 21.71
C LYS A 401 -13.57 -22.71 20.49
N ASP A 402 -14.65 -22.91 19.74
CA ASP A 402 -14.64 -23.73 18.53
C ASP A 402 -13.63 -23.19 17.51
N LEU A 403 -13.73 -21.90 17.16
CA LEU A 403 -12.79 -21.25 16.23
C LEU A 403 -11.34 -21.37 16.68
N CYS A 404 -11.06 -21.05 17.95
CA CYS A 404 -9.71 -21.16 18.50
C CYS A 404 -9.17 -22.58 18.41
N SER A 405 -9.97 -23.59 18.75
CA SER A 405 -9.53 -24.99 18.71
C SER A 405 -9.21 -25.46 17.28
N LEU A 406 -10.01 -25.01 16.30
CA LEU A 406 -9.80 -25.32 14.89
C LEU A 406 -8.55 -24.63 14.31
N LEU A 407 -8.26 -23.38 14.72
CA LEU A 407 -7.04 -22.66 14.33
C LEU A 407 -5.79 -23.15 15.09
N LEU A 408 -5.93 -23.60 16.34
CA LEU A 408 -4.85 -24.14 17.19
C LEU A 408 -4.70 -25.67 17.07
N THR A 409 -5.28 -26.25 16.02
CA THR A 409 -5.03 -27.64 15.64
C THR A 409 -3.54 -27.83 15.32
N LYS A 410 -2.90 -28.78 16.01
CA LYS A 410 -1.45 -28.97 15.91
C LYS A 410 -1.01 -29.47 14.52
N ASP A 411 -1.79 -30.38 13.91
CA ASP A 411 -1.55 -30.82 12.53
C ASP A 411 -1.95 -29.72 11.54
N PRO A 412 -1.00 -29.12 10.80
CA PRO A 412 -1.31 -28.06 9.85
C PRO A 412 -2.24 -28.50 8.70
N LYS A 413 -2.35 -29.81 8.40
CA LYS A 413 -3.25 -30.31 7.34
C LYS A 413 -4.72 -30.30 7.75
N GLN A 414 -4.98 -30.38 9.05
CA GLN A 414 -6.34 -30.37 9.62
C GLN A 414 -6.74 -28.98 10.12
N ARG A 415 -5.78 -28.07 10.25
CA ARG A 415 -5.98 -26.71 10.75
C ARG A 415 -6.89 -25.89 9.82
N LEU A 416 -7.82 -25.16 10.42
CA LEU A 416 -8.68 -24.22 9.70
C LEU A 416 -7.83 -23.15 9.00
N GLY A 417 -8.18 -22.83 7.77
CA GLY A 417 -7.43 -21.94 6.86
C GLY A 417 -6.50 -22.68 5.89
N CYS A 418 -6.30 -23.99 6.07
CA CYS A 418 -5.39 -24.82 5.29
C CYS A 418 -6.07 -25.81 4.34
N GLN A 419 -7.41 -25.82 4.26
CA GLN A 419 -8.16 -26.77 3.44
C GLN A 419 -8.55 -26.15 2.08
N GLY A 420 -9.48 -26.79 1.35
CA GLY A 420 -9.80 -26.47 -0.05
C GLY A 420 -10.27 -25.03 -0.32
N LEU A 421 -10.86 -24.35 0.68
CA LEU A 421 -11.31 -22.96 0.58
C LEU A 421 -10.29 -21.93 1.11
N LYS A 422 -9.15 -22.39 1.64
CA LYS A 422 -8.10 -21.55 2.25
C LYS A 422 -8.73 -20.55 3.24
N GLY A 423 -8.24 -19.31 3.33
CA GLY A 423 -8.76 -18.31 4.26
C GLY A 423 -10.26 -18.02 4.20
N ARG A 424 -10.98 -18.36 3.13
CA ARG A 424 -12.45 -18.22 3.10
C ARG A 424 -13.15 -19.17 4.08
N GLU A 425 -12.55 -20.32 4.41
CA GLU A 425 -13.11 -21.21 5.42
C GLU A 425 -13.12 -20.56 6.81
N VAL A 426 -12.11 -19.74 7.10
CA VAL A 426 -12.02 -18.97 8.35
C VAL A 426 -13.11 -17.90 8.39
N GLN A 427 -13.33 -17.19 7.28
CA GLN A 427 -14.38 -16.17 7.17
C GLN A 427 -15.80 -16.76 7.31
N SER A 428 -16.02 -18.00 6.89
CA SER A 428 -17.33 -18.67 6.94
C SER A 428 -17.68 -19.25 8.31
N HIS A 429 -16.79 -19.17 9.30
CA HIS A 429 -17.04 -19.71 10.63
C HIS A 429 -18.15 -18.93 11.36
N SER A 430 -18.98 -19.60 12.17
CA SER A 430 -20.12 -19.01 12.89
C SER A 430 -19.74 -17.84 13.80
N PHE A 431 -18.53 -17.85 14.34
CA PHE A 431 -17.94 -16.71 15.07
C PHE A 431 -18.01 -15.37 14.31
N PHE A 432 -17.98 -15.40 12.98
CA PHE A 432 -18.06 -14.21 12.12
C PHE A 432 -19.44 -14.02 11.48
N GLU A 433 -20.51 -14.69 11.95
CA GLU A 433 -21.85 -14.64 11.34
C GLU A 433 -22.40 -13.19 11.18
N ASN A 434 -22.00 -12.30 12.09
CA ASN A 434 -22.45 -10.90 12.12
C ASN A 434 -21.48 -9.95 11.39
N ILE A 435 -20.45 -10.47 10.73
CA ILE A 435 -19.47 -9.68 9.97
C ILE A 435 -19.77 -9.83 8.47
N ASP A 436 -20.22 -8.76 7.85
CA ASP A 436 -20.16 -8.65 6.39
C ASP A 436 -18.72 -8.32 5.97
N PHE A 437 -18.00 -9.34 5.51
CA PHE A 437 -16.61 -9.19 5.05
C PHE A 437 -16.47 -8.26 3.84
N ARG A 438 -17.47 -8.14 2.96
CA ARG A 438 -17.40 -7.21 1.83
C ARG A 438 -17.48 -5.78 2.33
N MET A 439 -18.37 -5.50 3.28
CA MET A 439 -18.44 -4.20 3.94
C MET A 439 -17.18 -3.89 4.75
N LEU A 440 -16.59 -4.90 5.42
CA LEU A 440 -15.36 -4.75 6.18
C LEU A 440 -14.17 -4.42 5.26
N GLU A 441 -14.04 -5.15 4.15
CA GLU A 441 -13.03 -4.91 3.11
C GLU A 441 -13.19 -3.53 2.45
N ALA A 442 -14.41 -3.02 2.33
CA ALA A 442 -14.71 -1.66 1.89
C ALA A 442 -14.48 -0.60 3.00
N GLY A 443 -14.35 -1.03 4.27
CA GLY A 443 -14.18 -0.20 5.47
C GLY A 443 -15.42 0.60 5.82
N LEU A 444 -16.57 -0.04 5.70
CA LEU A 444 -17.89 0.50 6.00
C LEU A 444 -18.47 -0.04 7.29
N VAL A 445 -17.83 -1.07 7.85
CA VAL A 445 -18.14 -1.53 9.20
C VAL A 445 -17.49 -0.58 10.19
N LYS A 446 -18.30 -0.02 11.09
CA LYS A 446 -17.81 0.90 12.13
C LYS A 446 -17.07 0.10 13.21
N PRO A 447 -15.83 0.48 13.59
CA PRO A 447 -15.13 -0.19 14.68
C PRO A 447 -15.90 -0.09 16.01
N PRO A 448 -15.93 -1.15 16.83
CA PRO A 448 -16.63 -1.18 18.12
C PRO A 448 -15.93 -0.35 19.20
N PHE A 449 -14.66 0.02 18.98
CA PHE A 449 -13.88 0.85 19.88
C PHE A 449 -13.16 1.92 19.08
N LYS A 450 -13.22 3.17 19.55
CA LYS A 450 -12.49 4.30 18.96
C LYS A 450 -11.48 4.84 19.98
N PRO A 451 -10.17 4.87 19.66
CA PRO A 451 -9.17 5.47 20.54
C PRO A 451 -9.47 6.95 20.83
N ASP A 452 -9.13 7.43 22.03
CA ASP A 452 -9.24 8.85 22.37
C ASP A 452 -8.15 9.64 21.64
N PRO A 453 -8.52 10.62 20.79
CA PRO A 453 -7.54 11.42 20.04
C PRO A 453 -6.60 12.26 20.94
N ARG A 454 -6.98 12.50 22.21
CA ARG A 454 -6.18 13.26 23.19
C ARG A 454 -5.14 12.40 23.89
N LEU A 455 -5.21 11.08 23.74
CA LEU A 455 -4.29 10.15 24.34
C LEU A 455 -3.23 9.69 23.33
N VAL A 456 -2.09 9.29 23.89
CA VAL A 456 -1.00 8.69 23.13
C VAL A 456 -0.78 7.29 23.67
N TYR A 457 -1.12 6.29 22.87
CA TYR A 457 -1.16 4.88 23.25
C TYR A 457 0.20 4.19 23.02
N CYS A 458 1.25 4.65 23.70
CA CYS A 458 2.51 3.91 23.80
C CYS A 458 3.26 4.31 25.08
N SER A 459 4.34 3.60 25.38
CA SER A 459 5.21 3.87 26.54
C SER A 459 5.71 5.32 26.57
N ASP A 460 6.02 5.78 27.78
CA ASP A 460 6.69 7.06 27.98
C ASP A 460 8.06 7.05 27.30
N VAL A 461 8.49 8.21 26.78
CA VAL A 461 9.73 8.31 25.99
C VAL A 461 10.96 7.80 26.77
N HIS A 462 11.00 8.01 28.08
CA HIS A 462 12.09 7.57 28.96
C HIS A 462 12.10 6.05 29.21
N ASP A 463 10.93 5.39 29.09
CA ASP A 463 10.82 3.94 29.22
C ASP A 463 11.24 3.21 27.93
N ILE A 464 11.44 3.96 26.84
CA ILE A 464 11.94 3.41 25.58
C ILE A 464 13.47 3.33 25.68
N GLU A 465 13.97 2.13 25.95
CA GLU A 465 15.41 1.87 26.11
C GLU A 465 16.24 2.50 24.98
N GLU A 466 17.36 3.15 25.29
CA GLU A 466 18.28 3.66 24.27
C GLU A 466 19.08 2.56 23.57
N PHE A 467 19.55 2.80 22.35
CA PHE A 467 20.53 1.91 21.71
C PHE A 467 21.93 2.22 22.22
N SER A 468 22.67 1.17 22.62
CA SER A 468 24.10 1.31 22.83
C SER A 468 24.78 1.66 21.50
N SER A 469 25.62 2.70 21.51
CA SER A 469 26.40 3.12 20.35
C SER A 469 27.25 1.97 19.83
N VAL A 470 27.21 1.70 18.53
CA VAL A 470 28.04 0.67 17.90
C VAL A 470 29.44 1.22 17.62
N LYS A 471 30.45 0.70 18.31
CA LYS A 471 31.87 0.99 18.05
C LYS A 471 32.47 -0.04 17.09
N GLY A 472 33.46 0.37 16.31
CA GLY A 472 34.27 -0.52 15.47
C GLY A 472 33.61 -0.99 14.17
N VAL A 473 32.49 -0.39 13.75
CA VAL A 473 31.84 -0.70 12.47
C VAL A 473 32.07 0.44 11.49
N THR A 474 32.76 0.13 10.40
CA THR A 474 32.99 1.06 9.29
C THR A 474 32.11 0.67 8.11
N LEU A 475 31.42 1.65 7.52
CA LEU A 475 30.63 1.45 6.31
C LEU A 475 31.56 1.50 5.07
N ASP A 476 31.37 0.57 4.15
CA ASP A 476 32.18 0.39 2.94
C ASP A 476 31.32 0.44 1.66
N GLN A 477 31.94 0.23 0.50
CA GLN A 477 31.25 0.36 -0.80
C GLN A 477 30.17 -0.72 -1.03
N LYS A 478 30.30 -1.91 -0.44
CA LYS A 478 29.26 -2.95 -0.56
C LYS A 478 27.98 -2.49 0.15
N ASP A 479 28.12 -1.81 1.29
CA ASP A 479 26.99 -1.22 2.01
C ASP A 479 26.29 -0.15 1.17
N ASN A 480 27.05 0.71 0.47
CA ASN A 480 26.47 1.75 -0.41
C ASN A 480 25.62 1.17 -1.54
N ASN A 481 26.03 0.05 -2.13
CA ASN A 481 25.25 -0.65 -3.16
C ASN A 481 23.93 -1.22 -2.60
N PHE A 482 23.92 -1.61 -1.33
CA PHE A 482 22.71 -2.04 -0.63
C PHE A 482 21.81 -0.84 -0.33
N TYR A 483 22.37 0.26 0.19
CA TYR A 483 21.59 1.45 0.53
C TYR A 483 20.94 2.11 -0.69
N SER A 484 21.60 2.07 -1.85
CA SER A 484 21.01 2.58 -3.10
C SER A 484 19.78 1.79 -3.56
N LYS A 485 19.75 0.47 -3.35
CA LYS A 485 18.57 -0.39 -3.63
C LYS A 485 17.41 -0.12 -2.66
N PHE A 486 17.73 0.29 -1.43
CA PHE A 486 16.75 0.65 -0.43
C PHE A 486 16.08 2.01 -0.74
N ASN A 487 16.83 2.97 -1.26
CA ASN A 487 16.41 4.35 -1.50
C ASN A 487 15.55 4.50 -2.78
N THR A 488 14.32 3.98 -2.77
CA THR A 488 13.40 4.06 -3.92
C THR A 488 12.57 5.35 -3.98
N GLY A 489 12.64 6.20 -2.95
CA GLY A 489 11.94 7.48 -2.90
C GLY A 489 10.48 7.31 -2.51
N SER A 490 9.56 8.01 -3.18
CA SER A 490 8.12 7.90 -2.92
C SER A 490 7.52 6.66 -3.58
N ILE A 491 6.63 5.98 -2.88
CA ILE A 491 5.86 4.87 -3.43
C ILE A 491 4.63 5.42 -4.17
N PRO A 492 4.43 5.13 -5.48
CA PRO A 492 3.46 5.85 -6.30
C PRO A 492 2.02 5.87 -5.79
N ILE A 493 1.46 4.71 -5.43
CA ILE A 493 0.03 4.61 -5.06
C ILE A 493 -0.25 5.39 -3.77
N THR A 494 0.59 5.19 -2.74
CA THR A 494 0.44 5.85 -1.44
C THR A 494 0.72 7.34 -1.52
N TRP A 495 1.74 7.76 -2.28
CA TRP A 495 2.02 9.19 -2.52
C TRP A 495 0.87 9.89 -3.24
N GLN A 496 0.27 9.25 -4.25
CA GLN A 496 -0.86 9.81 -4.98
C GLN A 496 -2.12 9.91 -4.11
N ASN A 497 -2.39 8.90 -3.27
CA ASN A 497 -3.45 8.96 -2.27
C ASN A 497 -3.20 10.11 -1.28
N GLU A 498 -1.98 10.30 -0.79
CA GLU A 498 -1.62 11.43 0.07
C GLU A 498 -1.98 12.78 -0.57
N MET A 499 -1.60 13.00 -1.83
CA MET A 499 -1.94 14.24 -2.54
C MET A 499 -3.44 14.46 -2.65
N ILE A 500 -4.22 13.39 -2.83
CA ILE A 500 -5.69 13.43 -2.94
C ILE A 500 -6.33 13.71 -1.58
N GLU A 501 -6.01 12.90 -0.57
CA GLU A 501 -6.59 12.94 0.78
C GLU A 501 -6.30 14.26 1.48
N THR A 502 -5.09 14.79 1.31
CA THR A 502 -4.74 16.08 1.89
C THR A 502 -5.39 17.25 1.16
N GLY A 503 -5.94 17.06 -0.05
CA GLY A 503 -6.54 18.11 -0.87
C GLY A 503 -5.55 18.83 -1.80
N CYS A 504 -4.25 18.50 -1.75
CA CYS A 504 -3.22 19.07 -2.63
C CYS A 504 -3.54 18.86 -4.11
N PHE A 505 -4.02 17.67 -4.48
CA PHE A 505 -4.45 17.37 -5.85
C PHE A 505 -5.54 18.34 -6.30
N ARG A 506 -6.62 18.49 -5.51
CA ARG A 506 -7.73 19.39 -5.86
C ARG A 506 -7.28 20.85 -6.02
N GLU A 507 -6.39 21.32 -5.15
CA GLU A 507 -5.97 22.73 -5.14
C GLU A 507 -4.90 23.07 -6.19
N LEU A 508 -4.04 22.11 -6.57
CA LEU A 508 -3.01 22.32 -7.58
C LEU A 508 -3.45 21.91 -8.98
N ASN A 509 -4.35 20.93 -9.10
CA ASN A 509 -4.80 20.40 -10.39
C ASN A 509 -5.83 21.31 -11.08
N ILE A 510 -5.41 22.54 -11.38
CA ILE A 510 -6.21 23.55 -12.07
C ILE A 510 -5.88 23.58 -13.56
N PHE A 511 -6.90 23.86 -14.37
CA PHE A 511 -6.80 24.08 -15.81
C PHE A 511 -7.24 25.50 -16.17
N GLY A 512 -6.94 25.96 -17.37
CA GLY A 512 -7.34 27.29 -17.85
C GLY A 512 -8.86 27.41 -18.05
N PRO A 513 -9.36 28.63 -18.30
CA PRO A 513 -10.77 28.87 -18.56
C PRO A 513 -11.32 27.96 -19.66
N ALA A 514 -12.57 27.48 -19.51
CA ALA A 514 -13.21 26.54 -20.44
C ALA A 514 -12.40 25.26 -20.74
N GLY A 515 -11.50 24.82 -19.85
CA GLY A 515 -10.71 23.60 -20.03
C GLY A 515 -9.48 23.76 -20.93
N THR A 516 -8.97 24.98 -21.07
CA THR A 516 -7.76 25.30 -21.82
C THR A 516 -6.46 24.97 -21.07
N ARG A 517 -5.32 24.94 -21.76
CA ARG A 517 -4.00 24.73 -21.14
C ARG A 517 -3.62 25.90 -20.24
N THR A 518 -3.05 25.60 -19.07
CA THR A 518 -2.39 26.60 -18.21
C THR A 518 -0.97 26.89 -18.72
N PRO A 519 -0.32 28.01 -18.32
CA PRO A 519 1.04 28.34 -18.73
C PRO A 519 2.07 27.22 -18.51
N ASP A 520 1.96 26.47 -17.42
CA ASP A 520 2.85 25.32 -17.12
C ASP A 520 2.64 24.13 -18.06
N LEU A 521 1.48 24.05 -18.74
CA LEU A 521 1.09 23.01 -19.70
C LEU A 521 1.21 23.46 -21.17
N ASP A 522 1.57 24.71 -21.43
CA ASP A 522 1.63 25.24 -22.79
C ASP A 522 3.01 25.01 -23.43
N TRP A 523 3.09 24.05 -24.35
CA TRP A 523 4.33 23.72 -25.08
C TRP A 523 4.91 24.89 -25.88
N SER A 524 4.10 25.90 -26.22
CA SER A 524 4.55 27.08 -26.96
C SER A 524 5.20 28.13 -26.07
N GLN A 525 4.99 28.07 -24.75
CA GLN A 525 5.54 29.02 -23.81
C GLN A 525 6.94 28.61 -23.36
N ILE A 526 7.83 29.60 -23.24
CA ILE A 526 9.17 29.39 -22.71
C ILE A 526 9.07 29.44 -21.18
N PRO A 527 9.63 28.47 -20.44
CA PRO A 527 9.58 28.48 -18.98
C PRO A 527 10.19 29.77 -18.43
N GLU A 528 9.45 30.52 -17.61
CA GLU A 528 10.05 31.63 -16.85
C GLU A 528 11.17 31.08 -15.97
N VAL A 529 12.39 31.58 -16.16
CA VAL A 529 13.52 31.25 -15.28
C VAL A 529 13.16 31.74 -13.88
N PRO A 530 13.17 30.89 -12.84
CA PRO A 530 12.84 31.31 -11.49
C PRO A 530 13.70 32.52 -11.11
N LYS A 531 13.07 33.62 -10.65
CA LYS A 531 13.79 34.79 -10.14
C LYS A 531 14.72 34.32 -9.01
N ARG A 532 16.01 34.28 -9.31
CA ARG A 532 17.08 33.80 -8.41
C ARG A 532 17.00 34.55 -7.08
N SER A 533 17.22 33.84 -5.96
CA SER A 533 17.19 34.46 -4.64
C SER A 533 18.31 35.50 -4.51
N LEU A 534 18.11 36.51 -3.66
CA LEU A 534 19.15 37.53 -3.38
C LEU A 534 20.46 36.88 -2.88
N LEU A 535 20.35 35.75 -2.19
CA LEU A 535 21.49 34.98 -1.67
C LEU A 535 22.35 34.42 -2.81
N ASP A 536 21.74 33.92 -3.89
CA ASP A 536 22.48 33.42 -5.06
C ASP A 536 23.28 34.52 -5.78
N ARG A 537 22.81 35.78 -5.70
CA ARG A 537 23.55 36.95 -6.20
C ARG A 537 24.73 37.33 -5.30
N ILE A 538 24.62 37.12 -3.99
CA ILE A 538 25.67 37.45 -3.02
C ILE A 538 26.81 36.42 -3.07
N PHE A 539 26.49 35.12 -3.15
CA PHE A 539 27.50 34.06 -3.17
C PHE A 539 28.33 34.04 -4.47
N ARG A 540 27.79 34.51 -5.61
CA ARG A 540 28.61 34.67 -6.84
C ARG A 540 29.52 35.89 -6.84
N ARG A 541 29.23 36.92 -6.03
CA ARG A 541 30.13 38.07 -5.91
C ARG A 541 31.47 37.69 -5.24
N HIS A 542 31.48 36.61 -4.45
CA HIS A 542 32.70 36.06 -3.84
C HIS A 542 33.47 35.08 -4.74
N VAL A 543 32.86 34.53 -5.79
CA VAL A 543 33.52 33.59 -6.72
C VAL A 543 34.11 34.30 -7.96
N ARG A 544 33.76 35.57 -8.20
CA ARG A 544 34.24 36.33 -9.37
C ARG A 544 35.66 36.90 -9.27
N ASN A 545 36.36 36.70 -8.15
CA ASN A 545 37.74 37.18 -7.95
C ASN A 545 38.85 36.14 -8.16
N SER A 546 38.55 34.92 -8.61
CA SER A 546 39.59 33.96 -8.99
C SER A 546 39.21 33.21 -10.26
N THR A 547 39.61 33.74 -11.42
CA THR A 547 40.15 33.01 -12.58
C THR A 547 40.30 33.95 -13.76
N LYS A 548 41.55 34.30 -14.08
CA LYS A 548 41.95 34.93 -15.34
C LYS A 548 42.21 33.84 -16.38
N LYS A 549 41.76 34.12 -17.61
CA LYS A 549 42.26 33.68 -18.94
C LYS A 549 42.32 32.18 -19.27
N ALA A 550 41.46 31.76 -20.19
CA ALA A 550 41.83 30.93 -21.35
C ALA A 550 40.80 31.10 -22.48
N SER A 551 41.29 31.10 -23.71
CA SER A 551 40.67 31.50 -24.98
C SER A 551 39.69 30.49 -25.60
N HIS A 552 38.76 31.01 -26.41
CA HIS A 552 37.78 30.30 -27.25
C HIS A 552 38.39 29.30 -28.26
N PRO A 553 37.58 28.32 -28.70
CA PRO A 553 37.12 28.38 -30.10
C PRO A 553 35.60 28.20 -30.28
N GLN A 554 35.11 28.72 -31.40
CA GLN A 554 33.72 28.80 -31.84
C GLN A 554 33.14 27.42 -32.22
N SER A 555 31.83 27.24 -32.00
CA SER A 555 31.02 26.19 -32.65
C SER A 555 29.74 26.81 -33.26
N PRO A 556 29.20 26.22 -34.35
CA PRO A 556 28.24 26.89 -35.22
C PRO A 556 26.78 26.73 -34.81
N GLN A 557 25.98 27.67 -35.30
CA GLN A 557 24.52 27.78 -35.17
C GLN A 557 23.82 26.47 -35.57
N SER A 558 22.90 25.99 -34.72
CA SER A 558 21.98 24.90 -35.05
C SER A 558 20.58 25.44 -35.31
N THR A 559 20.13 25.21 -36.54
CA THR A 559 18.85 25.57 -37.16
C THR A 559 17.66 24.88 -36.47
N MET A 560 16.55 25.60 -36.31
CA MET A 560 15.26 25.06 -35.90
C MET A 560 14.77 23.97 -36.88
N ILE A 561 14.47 22.78 -36.38
CA ILE A 561 13.71 21.77 -37.11
C ILE A 561 12.31 21.68 -36.48
N LEU A 562 11.34 22.25 -37.20
CA LEU A 562 9.92 21.96 -37.07
C LEU A 562 9.67 20.54 -37.61
N CYS A 563 9.39 19.57 -36.74
CA CYS A 563 8.91 18.26 -37.17
C CYS A 563 7.38 18.27 -37.22
N ALA A 564 6.84 18.42 -38.43
CA ALA A 564 5.47 18.09 -38.77
C ALA A 564 5.29 16.56 -38.73
N ARG A 565 4.34 16.06 -37.94
CA ARG A 565 3.88 14.67 -38.00
C ARG A 565 2.88 14.54 -39.15
N HIS A 566 3.31 13.96 -40.27
CA HIS A 566 2.42 13.46 -41.31
C HIS A 566 2.23 11.95 -41.12
N VAL A 567 0.97 11.55 -41.00
CA VAL A 567 0.50 10.17 -40.99
C VAL A 567 0.51 9.66 -42.43
N MET A 568 1.24 8.58 -42.72
CA MET A 568 1.09 7.82 -43.97
C MET A 568 0.15 6.65 -43.68
N LEU A 569 -1.07 6.76 -44.22
CA LEU A 569 -2.00 5.66 -44.47
C LEU A 569 -1.60 5.02 -45.80
N GLU A 570 -1.39 3.71 -45.84
CA GLU A 570 -1.41 2.92 -47.08
C GLU A 570 -2.13 1.58 -46.79
N PRO A 571 -2.93 1.04 -47.75
CA PRO A 571 -3.93 0.02 -47.50
C PRO A 571 -3.46 -1.39 -47.87
N TRP A 572 -3.97 -2.40 -47.17
CA TRP A 572 -3.77 -3.81 -47.52
C TRP A 572 -4.74 -4.25 -48.61
N SER A 573 -4.20 -4.67 -49.75
CA SER A 573 -4.88 -5.45 -50.77
C SER A 573 -4.14 -6.77 -51.02
N SER A 574 -4.83 -7.89 -50.82
CA SER A 574 -4.55 -9.21 -51.43
C SER A 574 -5.46 -9.33 -52.68
N PRO A 575 -5.22 -10.20 -53.70
CA PRO A 575 -4.76 -11.60 -53.56
C PRO A 575 -3.91 -12.21 -54.71
N SER A 576 -3.61 -13.51 -54.54
CA SER A 576 -3.53 -14.61 -55.53
C SER A 576 -2.18 -15.29 -55.85
N LEU A 577 -2.13 -16.58 -55.45
CA LEU A 577 -1.70 -17.80 -56.18
C LEU A 577 -0.40 -17.77 -57.02
N LEU A 578 0.54 -18.67 -56.68
CA LEU A 578 1.08 -19.69 -57.60
C LEU A 578 1.88 -20.78 -56.85
N SER A 579 1.75 -21.99 -57.39
CA SER A 579 2.15 -23.33 -56.96
C SER A 579 3.63 -23.67 -57.19
N LEU A 580 4.16 -24.67 -56.45
CA LEU A 580 5.14 -25.73 -56.83
C LEU A 580 5.45 -26.54 -55.54
N SER A 581 4.88 -27.73 -55.30
CA SER A 581 5.23 -29.09 -55.80
C SER A 581 6.12 -29.90 -54.84
N ASP A 582 5.53 -31.01 -54.39
CA ASP A 582 6.08 -32.35 -54.08
C ASP A 582 6.95 -32.64 -52.83
N GLY A 583 6.49 -33.66 -52.10
CA GLY A 583 7.23 -34.34 -51.03
C GLY A 583 6.34 -35.24 -50.15
N HIS A 584 5.90 -36.38 -50.70
CA HIS A 584 5.17 -37.47 -50.03
C HIS A 584 5.70 -37.89 -48.65
N GLN A 585 4.81 -38.15 -47.68
CA GLN A 585 4.64 -39.48 -47.07
C GLN A 585 3.36 -39.61 -46.22
N ARG A 586 2.73 -40.78 -46.35
CA ARG A 586 1.43 -41.23 -45.85
C ARG A 586 1.47 -41.58 -44.35
N PHE A 587 0.34 -41.45 -43.63
CA PHE A 587 -0.34 -42.57 -42.96
C PHE A 587 -1.76 -42.17 -42.46
N SER A 588 -2.72 -43.03 -42.82
CA SER A 588 -4.15 -43.26 -42.46
C SER A 588 -4.72 -42.61 -41.18
N ALA A 589 -5.88 -41.93 -41.23
CA ALA A 589 -7.29 -42.41 -41.18
C ALA A 589 -7.88 -42.39 -39.74
N GLU A 590 -8.82 -41.48 -39.45
CA GLU A 590 -10.30 -41.69 -39.33
C GLU A 590 -10.70 -42.51 -38.09
N ALA A 591 -11.77 -42.26 -37.32
CA ALA A 591 -12.85 -41.27 -37.27
C ALA A 591 -13.67 -41.53 -35.97
N LEU A 592 -14.54 -40.59 -35.59
CA LEU A 592 -15.89 -40.71 -34.95
C LEU A 592 -16.12 -39.51 -34.00
N LYS A 593 -16.87 -38.47 -34.44
CA LYS A 593 -18.34 -38.29 -34.37
C LYS A 593 -18.88 -38.16 -32.94
N CYS A 594 -19.40 -36.99 -32.58
CA CYS A 594 -20.84 -36.70 -32.66
C CYS A 594 -21.20 -35.26 -32.23
N HIS A 595 -21.94 -34.62 -33.14
CA HIS A 595 -22.85 -33.46 -33.10
C HIS A 595 -22.48 -32.15 -32.40
#